data_AF-A0A076FBD8-F1
#
_entry.id   AF-A0A076FBD8-F1
#
_cell.length_a   1.000
_cell.length_b   1.000
_cell.length_c   1.000
_cell.angle_alpha   90.00
_cell.angle_beta   90.00
_cell.angle_gamma   90.00
#
_symmetry.space_group_name_H-M   'P 1'
#
loop_
_entity.id
_entity.type
_entity.pdbx_description
1 polymer ?
#
loop_
_entity_poly.entity_id
_entity_poly.type
_entity_poly.pdbx_seq_one_letter_code
_entity_poly.pdbx_strand_id
1 'polypeptide(L)'
;MTKMMNPQNDVQDVQLVLDVKTTLPVIASNFEVIKKQLTDGLKKYDLTVDENGVKAAKSMATEINALSKQIDTLRKEKVKELSAPIKDFENKAKELVSICQQSRTNLLDQVKVFEDKQREECLKLLQEELSFQYNRFGVKAEFQTVTVEDLAILSHLNKTGLAKKAVDAVEERVLDVKRFQEKIEQRLLSLEGYCLKSGLAVALTPEHINHFLMVDSDEEYEKKLNTLIEKELSRQEEMKKAIEEKARKEMVSEPQPVIKEEPKEQPKLAQDGQPMIEVQPVSIQYQNPAATTQNSNNGSTIGNNRRYTVTATFEIEVDERLEPKLEAMLLKKFEQACFKTMPEIQIVKH
;
A
#
# COMPACT_ATOMS: atom_id res chain seq x y z
N MET A 1 16.48 -20.31 20.59
CA MET A 1 16.10 -21.42 19.70
C MET A 1 14.60 -21.64 19.83
N THR A 2 13.81 -20.89 19.06
CA THR A 2 12.37 -21.04 19.00
C THR A 2 12.06 -22.19 18.05
N LYS A 3 11.52 -23.27 18.61
CA LYS A 3 11.18 -24.50 17.88
C LYS A 3 10.07 -24.14 16.89
N MET A 4 10.40 -24.04 15.60
CA MET A 4 9.40 -23.91 14.55
C MET A 4 8.59 -25.21 14.50
N MET A 5 7.32 -25.10 14.86
CA MET A 5 6.34 -26.17 14.77
C MET A 5 6.12 -26.47 13.29
N ASN A 6 6.40 -27.72 12.89
CA ASN A 6 6.21 -28.24 11.55
C ASN A 6 4.70 -28.30 11.23
N PRO A 7 4.19 -27.73 10.12
CA PRO A 7 2.78 -27.78 9.77
C PRO A 7 2.48 -29.05 8.97
N GLN A 8 2.62 -30.21 9.62
CA GLN A 8 1.80 -31.36 9.25
C GLN A 8 0.60 -31.31 10.19
N ASN A 9 -0.36 -30.46 9.82
CA ASN A 9 -1.71 -30.60 10.34
C ASN A 9 -2.23 -31.93 9.80
N ASP A 10 -2.22 -32.95 10.65
CA ASP A 10 -3.28 -33.95 10.67
C ASP A 10 -4.59 -33.17 10.84
N VAL A 11 -5.16 -32.69 9.73
CA VAL A 11 -6.58 -32.39 9.68
C VAL A 11 -7.23 -33.76 9.73
N GLN A 12 -7.39 -34.30 10.94
CA GLN A 12 -8.39 -35.34 11.15
C GLN A 12 -9.69 -34.73 10.63
N ASP A 13 -10.20 -35.25 9.53
CA ASP A 13 -11.55 -34.93 9.06
C ASP A 13 -12.48 -35.25 10.22
N VAL A 14 -12.89 -34.21 10.96
CA VAL A 14 -13.84 -34.34 12.06
C VAL A 14 -15.19 -34.56 11.41
N GLN A 15 -15.47 -35.81 11.06
CA GLN A 15 -16.77 -36.23 10.55
C GLN A 15 -17.75 -36.27 11.73
N LEU A 16 -18.24 -35.10 12.12
CA LEU A 16 -19.20 -34.94 13.21
C LEU A 16 -20.60 -35.31 12.70
N VAL A 17 -21.03 -36.56 12.95
CA VAL A 17 -22.41 -36.99 12.67
C VAL A 17 -23.26 -36.74 13.91
N LEU A 18 -24.12 -35.71 13.86
CA LEU A 18 -25.13 -35.48 14.89
C LEU A 18 -26.34 -36.40 14.62
N ASP A 19 -26.39 -37.55 15.30
CA ASP A 19 -27.54 -38.45 15.26
C ASP A 19 -28.68 -37.93 16.16
N VAL A 20 -29.79 -37.52 15.56
CA VAL A 20 -30.97 -37.00 16.26
C VAL A 20 -32.13 -37.97 16.11
N LYS A 21 -32.44 -38.72 17.17
CA LYS A 21 -33.61 -39.60 17.22
C LYS A 21 -34.77 -38.88 17.88
N THR A 22 -35.88 -38.75 17.18
CA THR A 22 -37.11 -38.14 17.71
C THR A 22 -38.26 -39.14 17.69
N THR A 23 -39.14 -39.03 18.70
CA THR A 23 -40.46 -39.66 18.70
C THR A 23 -41.48 -38.57 18.99
N LEU A 24 -42.58 -38.54 18.24
CA LEU A 24 -43.59 -37.50 18.39
C LEU A 24 -44.36 -37.70 19.71
N PRO A 25 -44.56 -36.67 20.54
CA PRO A 25 -45.37 -36.79 21.74
C PRO A 25 -46.85 -37.00 21.35
N VAL A 26 -47.46 -38.09 21.84
CA VAL A 26 -48.89 -38.37 21.69
C VAL A 26 -49.61 -37.92 22.95
N ILE A 27 -50.49 -36.91 22.82
CA ILE A 27 -51.37 -36.48 23.91
C ILE A 27 -52.68 -37.25 23.79
N ALA A 28 -52.77 -38.39 24.47
CA ALA A 28 -54.04 -39.09 24.68
C ALA A 28 -54.78 -38.43 25.84
N SER A 29 -56.04 -38.03 25.61
CA SER A 29 -56.88 -37.47 26.65
C SER A 29 -58.28 -38.05 26.56
N ASN A 30 -58.97 -38.12 27.70
CA ASN A 30 -60.38 -38.46 27.78
C ASN A 30 -61.28 -37.25 27.46
N PHE A 31 -60.86 -36.40 26.51
CA PHE A 31 -61.47 -35.10 26.22
C PHE A 31 -62.98 -35.20 26.01
N GLU A 32 -63.45 -36.14 25.19
CA GLU A 32 -64.89 -36.31 24.93
C GLU A 32 -65.68 -36.70 26.17
N VAL A 33 -65.11 -37.55 27.04
CA VAL A 33 -65.74 -37.97 28.30
C VAL A 33 -65.82 -36.79 29.26
N ILE A 34 -64.72 -36.06 29.44
CA ILE A 34 -64.66 -34.91 30.35
C ILE A 34 -65.50 -33.74 29.82
N LYS A 35 -65.52 -33.49 28.51
CA LYS A 35 -66.35 -32.45 27.89
C LYS A 35 -67.84 -32.75 28.11
N LYS A 36 -68.25 -34.01 27.96
CA LYS A 36 -69.64 -34.42 28.24
C LYS A 36 -69.99 -34.26 29.71
N GLN A 37 -69.15 -34.77 30.62
CA GLN A 37 -69.36 -34.63 32.07
C GLN A 37 -69.38 -33.16 32.52
N LEU A 38 -68.50 -32.32 31.97
CA LEU A 38 -68.47 -30.89 32.23
C LEU A 38 -69.75 -30.22 31.74
N THR A 39 -70.15 -30.47 30.49
CA THR A 39 -71.35 -29.88 29.89
C THR A 39 -72.61 -30.30 30.66
N ASP A 40 -72.73 -31.58 31.03
CA ASP A 40 -73.87 -32.08 31.81
C ASP A 40 -73.87 -31.57 33.25
N GLY A 41 -72.70 -31.43 33.88
CA GLY A 41 -72.56 -30.84 35.21
C GLY A 41 -72.93 -29.35 35.25
N LEU A 42 -72.57 -28.59 34.21
CA LEU A 42 -72.85 -27.15 34.11
C LEU A 42 -74.33 -26.83 33.87
N LYS A 43 -75.14 -27.77 33.35
CA LYS A 43 -76.60 -27.61 33.22
C LYS A 43 -77.28 -27.33 34.57
N LYS A 44 -76.70 -27.77 35.69
CA LYS A 44 -77.20 -27.48 37.04
C LYS A 44 -77.10 -26.00 37.42
N TYR A 45 -76.36 -25.22 36.64
CA TYR A 45 -76.16 -23.79 36.82
C TYR A 45 -76.96 -22.95 35.80
N ASP A 46 -77.77 -23.61 34.96
CA ASP A 46 -78.66 -22.99 33.97
C ASP A 46 -79.98 -22.57 34.64
N LEU A 47 -79.89 -21.66 35.61
CA LEU A 47 -81.00 -21.13 36.42
C LEU A 47 -81.15 -19.63 36.17
N THR A 48 -82.38 -19.16 35.96
CA THR A 48 -82.68 -17.72 35.90
C THR A 48 -82.49 -17.12 37.30
N VAL A 49 -81.53 -16.20 37.46
CA VAL A 49 -81.19 -15.64 38.77
C VAL A 49 -82.33 -14.74 39.26
N ASP A 50 -82.98 -15.11 40.37
CA ASP A 50 -83.96 -14.29 41.09
C ASP A 50 -83.30 -13.51 42.26
N GLU A 51 -84.04 -12.61 42.90
CA GLU A 51 -83.54 -11.71 43.95
C GLU A 51 -82.98 -12.47 45.19
N ASN A 52 -83.43 -13.71 45.42
CA ASN A 52 -82.99 -14.55 46.54
C ASN A 52 -81.83 -15.51 46.17
N GLY A 53 -81.60 -15.74 44.87
CA GLY A 53 -80.62 -16.69 44.33
C GLY A 53 -79.23 -16.11 44.00
N VAL A 54 -79.05 -14.78 44.10
CA VAL A 54 -77.80 -14.08 43.72
C VAL A 54 -76.55 -14.64 44.42
N LYS A 55 -76.67 -15.02 45.71
CA LYS A 55 -75.54 -15.57 46.48
C LYS A 55 -75.11 -16.94 45.95
N ALA A 56 -76.08 -17.80 45.62
CA ALA A 56 -75.80 -19.11 45.05
C ALA A 56 -75.16 -18.97 43.66
N ALA A 57 -75.69 -18.09 42.80
CA ALA A 57 -75.13 -17.81 41.49
C ALA A 57 -73.67 -17.35 41.54
N LYS A 58 -73.30 -16.47 42.49
CA LYS A 58 -71.90 -16.05 42.70
C LYS A 58 -70.98 -17.19 43.14
N SER A 59 -71.48 -18.11 43.98
CA SER A 59 -70.72 -19.31 44.37
C SER A 59 -70.46 -20.22 43.17
N MET A 60 -71.50 -20.50 42.39
CA MET A 60 -71.43 -21.33 41.19
C MET A 60 -70.47 -20.74 40.15
N ALA A 61 -70.52 -19.42 39.91
CA ALA A 61 -69.59 -18.73 39.03
C ALA A 61 -68.13 -18.83 39.52
N THR A 62 -67.90 -18.81 40.83
CA THR A 62 -66.57 -18.98 41.44
C THR A 62 -66.03 -20.39 41.20
N GLU A 63 -66.87 -21.41 41.35
CA GLU A 63 -66.53 -22.81 41.10
C GLU A 63 -66.21 -23.08 39.61
N ILE A 64 -67.01 -22.51 38.69
CA ILE A 64 -66.75 -22.59 37.24
C ILE A 64 -65.40 -21.95 36.91
N ASN A 65 -65.11 -20.78 37.49
CA ASN A 65 -63.82 -20.13 37.31
C ASN A 65 -62.65 -20.94 37.86
N ALA A 66 -62.82 -21.60 39.01
CA ALA A 66 -61.79 -22.48 39.58
C ALA A 66 -61.50 -23.68 38.66
N LEU A 67 -62.55 -24.33 38.13
CA LEU A 67 -62.42 -25.45 37.21
C LEU A 67 -61.77 -25.05 35.88
N SER A 68 -62.16 -23.90 35.32
CA SER A 68 -61.52 -23.33 34.13
C SER A 68 -60.02 -23.10 34.34
N LYS A 69 -59.64 -22.52 35.49
CA LYS A 69 -58.23 -22.30 35.85
C LYS A 69 -57.45 -23.61 35.98
N GLN A 70 -58.05 -24.67 36.53
CA GLN A 70 -57.40 -25.97 36.65
C GLN A 70 -57.11 -26.59 35.28
N ILE A 71 -58.08 -26.54 34.35
CA ILE A 71 -57.90 -27.01 32.96
C ILE A 71 -56.77 -26.24 32.27
N ASP A 72 -56.77 -24.90 32.39
CA ASP A 72 -55.74 -24.06 31.78
C ASP A 72 -54.36 -24.28 32.40
N THR A 73 -54.29 -24.53 33.71
CA THR A 73 -53.05 -24.86 34.43
C THR A 73 -52.48 -26.18 33.94
N LEU A 74 -53.29 -27.24 33.90
CA LEU A 74 -52.86 -28.55 33.41
C LEU A 74 -52.39 -28.49 31.95
N ARG A 75 -53.10 -27.73 31.10
CA ARG A 75 -52.69 -27.46 29.71
C ARG A 75 -51.30 -26.83 29.67
N LYS A 76 -51.07 -25.76 30.43
CA LYS A 76 -49.77 -25.06 30.48
C LYS A 76 -48.66 -25.96 31.00
N GLU A 77 -48.91 -26.72 32.06
CA GLU A 77 -47.95 -27.66 32.64
C GLU A 77 -47.54 -28.74 31.64
N LYS A 78 -48.51 -29.38 30.97
CA LYS A 78 -48.22 -30.43 29.97
C LYS A 78 -47.53 -29.89 28.72
N VAL A 79 -47.92 -28.69 28.24
CA VAL A 79 -47.19 -28.02 27.15
C VAL A 79 -45.75 -27.69 27.56
N LYS A 80 -45.53 -27.23 28.80
CA LYS A 80 -44.19 -26.94 29.32
C LYS A 80 -43.34 -28.22 29.45
N GLU A 81 -43.92 -29.30 29.96
CA GLU A 81 -43.25 -30.61 30.09
C GLU A 81 -42.82 -31.14 28.71
N LEU A 82 -43.72 -31.12 27.73
CA LEU A 82 -43.45 -31.64 26.38
C LEU A 82 -42.52 -30.74 25.55
N SER A 83 -42.49 -29.43 25.81
CA SER A 83 -41.59 -28.50 25.13
C SER A 83 -40.21 -28.40 25.78
N ALA A 84 -40.04 -28.87 27.02
CA ALA A 84 -38.76 -28.80 27.72
C ALA A 84 -37.62 -29.56 26.99
N PRO A 85 -37.81 -30.81 26.49
CA PRO A 85 -36.78 -31.51 25.72
C PRO A 85 -36.42 -30.81 24.40
N ILE A 86 -37.41 -30.18 23.75
CA ILE A 86 -37.20 -29.42 22.50
C ILE A 86 -36.31 -28.20 22.79
N LYS A 87 -36.62 -27.45 23.85
CA LYS A 87 -35.85 -26.28 24.25
C LYS A 87 -34.44 -26.64 24.71
N ASP A 88 -34.28 -27.75 25.44
CA ASP A 88 -32.97 -28.26 25.84
C ASP A 88 -32.12 -28.64 24.62
N PHE A 89 -32.71 -29.36 23.65
CA PHE A 89 -32.04 -29.68 22.38
C PHE A 89 -31.66 -28.41 21.59
N GLU A 90 -32.58 -27.45 21.47
CA GLU A 90 -32.32 -26.17 20.79
C GLU A 90 -31.15 -25.41 21.45
N ASN A 91 -31.11 -25.36 22.77
CA ASN A 91 -30.02 -24.72 23.51
C ASN A 91 -28.68 -25.44 23.27
N LYS A 92 -28.65 -26.77 23.34
CA LYS A 92 -27.45 -27.57 23.07
C LYS A 92 -26.96 -27.40 21.63
N ALA A 93 -27.88 -27.39 20.66
CA ALA A 93 -27.54 -27.14 19.26
C ALA A 93 -26.96 -25.73 19.07
N LYS A 94 -27.53 -24.71 19.73
CA LYS A 94 -27.00 -23.34 19.72
C LYS A 94 -25.62 -23.24 20.37
N GLU A 95 -25.40 -23.96 21.46
CA GLU A 95 -24.09 -24.04 22.12
C GLU A 95 -23.03 -24.62 21.16
N LEU A 96 -23.34 -25.73 20.46
CA LEU A 96 -22.45 -26.30 19.45
C LEU A 96 -22.13 -25.30 18.32
N VAL A 97 -23.15 -24.59 17.81
CA VAL A 97 -22.95 -23.55 16.80
C VAL A 97 -22.05 -22.42 17.35
N SER A 98 -22.27 -22.00 18.59
CA SER A 98 -21.48 -20.96 19.24
C SER A 98 -20.02 -21.35 19.39
N ILE A 99 -19.73 -22.62 19.73
CA ILE A 99 -18.36 -23.15 19.81
C ILE A 99 -17.67 -23.04 18.44
N CYS A 100 -18.34 -23.47 17.37
CA CYS A 100 -17.79 -23.37 16.00
C CYS A 100 -17.53 -21.91 15.59
N GLN A 101 -18.47 -21.00 15.87
CA GLN A 101 -18.33 -19.59 15.54
C GLN A 101 -17.18 -18.94 16.32
N GLN A 102 -17.06 -19.20 17.63
CA GLN A 102 -15.98 -18.66 18.44
C GLN A 102 -14.62 -19.16 17.97
N SER A 103 -14.50 -20.45 17.66
CA SER A 103 -13.26 -21.03 17.13
C SER A 103 -12.86 -20.40 15.80
N ARG A 104 -13.83 -20.22 14.88
CA ARG A 104 -13.62 -19.53 13.60
C ARG A 104 -13.15 -18.09 13.81
N THR A 105 -13.80 -17.33 14.69
CA THR A 105 -13.41 -15.94 14.99
C THR A 105 -11.99 -15.87 15.55
N ASN A 106 -11.67 -16.73 16.51
CA ASN A 106 -10.31 -16.81 17.08
C ASN A 106 -9.24 -17.12 16.02
N LEU A 107 -9.54 -17.96 15.03
CA LEU A 107 -8.63 -18.25 13.93
C LEU A 107 -8.46 -17.05 13.00
N LEU A 108 -9.55 -16.37 12.64
CA LEU A 108 -9.49 -15.17 11.80
C LEU A 108 -8.73 -14.03 12.47
N ASP A 109 -8.91 -13.84 13.79
CA ASP A 109 -8.17 -12.84 14.55
C ASP A 109 -6.67 -13.14 14.56
N GLN A 110 -6.28 -14.42 14.71
CA GLN A 110 -4.88 -14.84 14.60
C GLN A 110 -4.31 -14.62 13.20
N VAL A 111 -5.06 -14.95 12.15
CA VAL A 111 -4.68 -14.69 10.75
C VAL A 111 -4.47 -13.19 10.54
N LYS A 112 -5.40 -12.36 11.01
CA LYS A 112 -5.31 -10.91 10.89
C LYS A 112 -4.05 -10.35 11.55
N VAL A 113 -3.70 -10.79 12.76
CA VAL A 113 -2.47 -10.37 13.44
C VAL A 113 -1.23 -10.71 12.61
N PHE A 114 -1.22 -11.85 11.92
CA PHE A 114 -0.12 -12.24 11.05
C PHE A 114 -0.07 -11.39 9.77
N GLU A 115 -1.22 -11.17 9.13
CA GLU A 115 -1.33 -10.33 7.93
C GLU A 115 -0.94 -8.88 8.21
N ASP A 116 -1.36 -8.31 9.34
CA ASP A 116 -1.02 -6.94 9.74
C ASP A 116 0.50 -6.79 9.96
N LYS A 117 1.15 -7.76 10.61
CA LYS A 117 2.62 -7.78 10.74
C LYS A 117 3.33 -7.85 9.39
N GLN A 118 2.85 -8.68 8.47
CA GLN A 118 3.41 -8.78 7.13
C GLN A 118 3.24 -7.47 6.34
N ARG A 119 2.11 -6.76 6.51
CA ARG A 119 1.91 -5.43 5.90
C ARG A 119 2.85 -4.39 6.49
N GLU A 120 3.06 -4.41 7.80
CA GLU A 120 4.01 -3.51 8.47
C GLU A 120 5.45 -3.75 8.00
N GLU A 121 5.87 -5.02 7.89
CA GLU A 121 7.17 -5.38 7.33
C GLU A 121 7.30 -4.93 5.86
N CYS A 122 6.27 -5.13 5.05
CA CYS A 122 6.24 -4.66 3.67
C CYS A 122 6.39 -3.13 3.59
N LEU A 123 5.66 -2.38 4.42
CA LEU A 123 5.76 -0.92 4.48
C LEU A 123 7.17 -0.47 4.86
N LYS A 124 7.78 -1.11 5.85
CA LYS A 124 9.16 -0.81 6.25
C LYS A 124 10.14 -1.02 5.09
N LEU A 125 10.05 -2.15 4.40
CA LEU A 125 10.91 -2.42 3.23
C LEU A 125 10.66 -1.43 2.10
N LEU A 126 9.41 -1.01 1.87
CA LEU A 126 9.07 0.01 0.88
C LEU A 126 9.69 1.37 1.21
N GLN A 127 9.72 1.75 2.49
CA GLN A 127 10.37 2.99 2.94
C GLN A 127 11.89 2.93 2.79
N GLU A 128 12.50 1.78 3.06
CA GLU A 128 13.92 1.53 2.82
C GLU A 128 14.26 1.61 1.32
N GLU A 129 13.45 0.96 0.48
CA GLU A 129 13.59 1.00 -0.99
C GLU A 129 13.39 2.43 -1.53
N LEU A 130 12.39 3.16 -1.04
CA LEU A 130 12.16 4.56 -1.42
C LEU A 130 13.38 5.43 -1.11
N SER A 131 13.92 5.28 0.10
CA SER A 131 15.13 5.99 0.52
C SER A 131 16.33 5.62 -0.35
N PHE A 132 16.48 4.34 -0.69
CA PHE A 132 17.53 3.87 -1.60
C PHE A 132 17.40 4.51 -2.98
N GLN A 133 16.20 4.52 -3.56
CA GLN A 133 15.95 5.07 -4.89
C GLN A 133 16.15 6.59 -4.93
N TYR A 134 15.73 7.33 -3.90
CA TYR A 134 16.02 8.77 -3.79
C TYR A 134 17.51 9.06 -3.81
N ASN A 135 18.30 8.29 -3.06
CA ASN A 135 19.75 8.42 -3.05
C ASN A 135 20.35 8.03 -4.40
N ARG A 136 19.89 6.92 -4.99
CA ARG A 136 20.37 6.40 -6.28
C ARG A 136 20.15 7.41 -7.43
N PHE A 137 18.99 8.07 -7.46
CA PHE A 137 18.66 9.04 -8.51
C PHE A 137 19.01 10.49 -8.15
N GLY A 138 19.55 10.74 -6.95
CA GLY A 138 19.96 12.07 -6.52
C GLY A 138 18.78 13.06 -6.39
N VAL A 139 17.66 12.60 -5.82
CA VAL A 139 16.49 13.43 -5.56
C VAL A 139 16.74 14.27 -4.30
N LYS A 140 16.72 15.60 -4.44
CA LYS A 140 16.92 16.54 -3.33
C LYS A 140 15.75 16.50 -2.37
N ALA A 141 16.01 16.81 -1.09
CA ALA A 141 15.03 16.71 -0.01
C ALA A 141 13.72 17.46 -0.28
N GLU A 142 13.78 18.64 -0.90
CA GLU A 142 12.59 19.44 -1.27
C GLU A 142 11.65 18.77 -2.29
N PHE A 143 12.14 17.77 -3.03
CA PHE A 143 11.36 17.01 -4.01
C PHE A 143 10.91 15.64 -3.47
N GLN A 144 11.33 15.21 -2.28
CA GLN A 144 11.01 13.88 -1.75
C GLN A 144 9.54 13.80 -1.24
N THR A 145 8.59 13.70 -2.16
CA THR A 145 7.14 13.77 -1.89
C THR A 145 6.37 12.46 -2.14
N VAL A 146 7.08 11.37 -2.47
CA VAL A 146 6.46 10.09 -2.82
C VAL A 146 5.97 9.38 -1.56
N THR A 147 4.76 8.83 -1.65
CA THR A 147 4.13 7.96 -0.64
C THR A 147 4.11 6.51 -1.13
N VAL A 148 4.10 5.55 -0.20
CA VAL A 148 4.20 4.10 -0.50
C VAL A 148 3.23 3.23 0.32
N GLU A 149 2.40 3.85 1.15
CA GLU A 149 1.46 3.18 2.06
C GLU A 149 0.45 2.32 1.30
N ASP A 150 0.03 2.76 0.11
CA ASP A 150 -0.89 2.04 -0.76
C ASP A 150 -0.29 0.75 -1.35
N LEU A 151 1.04 0.67 -1.42
CA LEU A 151 1.79 -0.50 -1.91
C LEU A 151 2.02 -1.56 -0.82
N ALA A 152 1.72 -1.25 0.45
CA ALA A 152 1.92 -2.15 1.59
C ALA A 152 0.85 -3.26 1.66
N ILE A 153 0.88 -4.15 0.67
CA ILE A 153 -0.03 -5.28 0.53
C ILE A 153 0.72 -6.61 0.54
N LEU A 154 0.04 -7.68 0.97
CA LEU A 154 0.66 -9.00 1.14
C LEU A 154 1.30 -9.55 -0.14
N SER A 155 0.74 -9.24 -1.32
CA SER A 155 1.28 -9.69 -2.60
C SER A 155 2.56 -8.97 -3.03
N HIS A 156 2.95 -7.90 -2.31
CA HIS A 156 4.18 -7.14 -2.55
C HIS A 156 5.32 -7.59 -1.64
N LEU A 157 5.09 -8.57 -0.77
CA LEU A 157 6.09 -9.18 0.10
C LEU A 157 6.34 -10.63 -0.31
N ASN A 158 7.59 -10.94 -0.63
CA ASN A 158 8.10 -12.28 -0.93
C ASN A 158 8.94 -12.80 0.24
N LYS A 159 9.27 -14.11 0.21
CA LYS A 159 10.16 -14.74 1.20
C LYS A 159 11.54 -14.08 1.34
N THR A 160 11.99 -13.39 0.29
CA THR A 160 13.32 -12.80 0.19
C THR A 160 13.32 -11.27 0.28
N GLY A 161 12.17 -10.63 0.52
CA GLY A 161 12.02 -9.17 0.51
C GLY A 161 10.87 -8.71 -0.39
N LEU A 162 10.97 -7.50 -0.96
CA LEU A 162 9.91 -6.95 -1.82
C LEU A 162 9.77 -7.70 -3.16
N ALA A 163 8.54 -7.77 -3.64
CA ALA A 163 8.25 -8.22 -4.99
C ALA A 163 8.74 -7.20 -6.02
N LYS A 164 9.22 -7.68 -7.17
CA LYS A 164 9.69 -6.81 -8.26
C LYS A 164 8.67 -5.73 -8.65
N LYS A 165 7.38 -6.10 -8.71
CA LYS A 165 6.31 -5.16 -9.02
C LYS A 165 6.25 -3.97 -8.04
N ALA A 166 6.52 -4.20 -6.77
CA ALA A 166 6.52 -3.16 -5.75
C ALA A 166 7.75 -2.25 -5.91
N VAL A 167 8.93 -2.84 -6.13
CA VAL A 167 10.17 -2.12 -6.41
C VAL A 167 10.03 -1.24 -7.66
N ASP A 168 9.53 -1.81 -8.76
CA ASP A 168 9.31 -1.09 -10.02
C ASP A 168 8.34 0.09 -9.82
N ALA A 169 7.27 -0.09 -9.03
CA ALA A 169 6.30 0.98 -8.75
C ALA A 169 6.91 2.12 -7.92
N VAL A 170 7.78 1.81 -6.95
CA VAL A 170 8.54 2.82 -6.19
C VAL A 170 9.49 3.56 -7.12
N GLU A 171 10.24 2.82 -7.95
CA GLU A 171 11.20 3.39 -8.91
C GLU A 171 10.50 4.34 -9.90
N GLU A 172 9.35 3.95 -10.46
CA GLU A 172 8.57 4.77 -11.37
C GLU A 172 8.15 6.11 -10.73
N ARG A 173 7.61 6.07 -9.50
CA ARG A 173 7.22 7.28 -8.76
C ARG A 173 8.42 8.19 -8.46
N VAL A 174 9.56 7.60 -8.09
CA VAL A 174 10.79 8.37 -7.83
C VAL A 174 11.31 9.01 -9.12
N LEU A 175 11.22 8.30 -10.25
CA LEU A 175 11.62 8.82 -11.55
C LEU A 175 10.72 9.98 -12.01
N ASP A 176 9.42 9.95 -11.73
CA ASP A 176 8.53 11.09 -12.00
C ASP A 176 8.96 12.35 -11.25
N VAL A 177 9.23 12.20 -9.95
CA VAL A 177 9.75 13.29 -9.12
C VAL A 177 11.12 13.75 -9.59
N LYS A 178 12.00 12.83 -10.01
CA LYS A 178 13.32 13.17 -10.53
C LYS A 178 13.21 13.97 -11.83
N ARG A 179 12.33 13.58 -12.75
CA ARG A 179 12.03 14.34 -13.98
C ARG A 179 11.53 15.75 -13.65
N PHE A 180 10.70 15.87 -12.64
CA PHE A 180 10.23 17.17 -12.17
C PHE A 180 11.38 18.02 -11.60
N GLN A 181 12.24 17.46 -10.75
CA GLN A 181 13.44 18.15 -10.27
C GLN A 181 14.34 18.63 -11.43
N GLU A 182 14.62 17.77 -12.40
CA GLU A 182 15.45 18.13 -13.56
C GLU A 182 14.83 19.26 -14.38
N LYS A 183 13.51 19.24 -14.54
CA LYS A 183 12.76 20.34 -15.16
C LYS A 183 12.98 21.66 -14.41
N ILE A 184 12.92 21.66 -13.08
CA ILE A 184 13.19 22.85 -12.26
C ILE A 184 14.64 23.32 -12.39
N GLU A 185 15.60 22.40 -12.38
CA GLU A 185 17.02 22.70 -12.56
C GLU A 185 17.29 23.33 -13.94
N GLN A 186 16.63 22.84 -15.00
CA GLN A 186 16.72 23.44 -16.35
C GLN A 186 16.09 24.82 -16.43
N ARG A 187 14.96 25.05 -15.74
CA ARG A 187 14.34 26.38 -15.65
C ARG A 187 15.28 27.40 -15.02
N LEU A 188 15.97 27.02 -13.94
CA LEU A 188 16.95 27.87 -13.27
C LEU A 188 18.20 28.12 -14.12
N LEU A 189 18.72 27.08 -14.79
CA LEU A 189 19.91 27.18 -15.63
C LEU A 189 19.68 28.08 -16.86
N SER A 190 18.48 28.06 -17.43
CA SER A 190 18.13 28.83 -18.62
C SER A 190 17.62 30.25 -18.34
N LEU A 191 17.30 30.58 -17.08
CA LEU A 191 16.66 31.83 -16.66
C LEU A 191 17.43 33.07 -17.12
N GLU A 192 18.73 33.13 -16.84
CA GLU A 192 19.57 34.28 -17.17
C GLU A 192 19.63 34.50 -18.69
N GLY A 193 19.89 33.43 -19.44
CA GLY A 193 19.92 33.47 -20.90
C GLY A 193 18.59 33.91 -21.51
N TYR A 194 17.47 33.51 -20.90
CA TYR A 194 16.14 33.94 -21.32
C TYR A 194 15.91 35.44 -21.04
N CYS A 195 16.27 35.92 -19.85
CA CYS A 195 16.14 37.34 -19.49
C CYS A 195 16.94 38.26 -20.42
N LEU A 196 18.21 37.91 -20.69
CA LEU A 196 19.08 38.70 -21.55
C LEU A 196 18.60 38.71 -23.01
N LYS A 197 18.13 37.56 -23.52
CA LYS A 197 17.53 37.47 -24.88
C LYS A 197 16.26 38.32 -25.00
N SER A 198 15.48 38.43 -23.94
CA SER A 198 14.29 39.29 -23.88
C SER A 198 14.62 40.78 -23.71
N GLY A 199 15.90 41.15 -23.56
CA GLY A 199 16.36 42.54 -23.52
C GLY A 199 16.48 43.15 -22.13
N LEU A 200 16.34 42.38 -21.04
CA LEU A 200 16.59 42.90 -19.70
C LEU A 200 18.08 43.23 -19.52
N ALA A 201 18.38 44.42 -19.00
CA ALA A 201 19.75 44.81 -18.65
C ALA A 201 20.31 44.01 -17.46
N VAL A 202 19.45 43.61 -16.52
CA VAL A 202 19.78 42.78 -15.35
C VAL A 202 18.85 41.58 -15.32
N ALA A 203 19.40 40.37 -15.28
CA ALA A 203 18.61 39.15 -15.26
C ALA A 203 17.87 38.96 -13.93
N LEU A 204 16.70 38.31 -14.00
CA LEU A 204 15.95 37.90 -12.81
C LEU A 204 16.72 36.80 -12.08
N THR A 205 16.66 36.83 -10.75
CA THR A 205 17.24 35.81 -9.87
C THR A 205 16.20 34.77 -9.47
N PRO A 206 16.59 33.58 -8.97
CA PRO A 206 15.67 32.55 -8.50
C PRO A 206 14.62 33.05 -7.49
N GLU A 207 14.98 34.01 -6.64
CA GLU A 207 14.09 34.60 -5.64
C GLU A 207 12.87 35.28 -6.28
N HIS A 208 13.01 35.85 -7.48
CA HIS A 208 11.92 36.51 -8.20
C HIS A 208 10.87 35.51 -8.69
N ILE A 209 11.28 34.27 -9.00
CA ILE A 209 10.42 33.26 -9.63
C ILE A 209 9.97 32.14 -8.69
N ASN A 210 10.51 32.08 -7.47
CA ASN A 210 10.28 31.00 -6.51
C ASN A 210 8.80 30.64 -6.31
N HIS A 211 7.91 31.63 -6.31
CA HIS A 211 6.47 31.46 -6.09
C HIS A 211 5.72 30.72 -7.23
N PHE A 212 6.33 30.59 -8.41
CA PHE A 212 5.78 29.81 -9.52
C PHE A 212 6.80 28.85 -10.15
N LEU A 213 7.98 28.71 -9.54
CA LEU A 213 9.04 27.84 -10.04
C LEU A 213 8.57 26.39 -10.11
N MET A 214 7.84 25.93 -9.10
CA MET A 214 7.38 24.54 -8.93
C MET A 214 6.05 24.24 -9.63
N VAL A 215 5.65 25.00 -10.65
CA VAL A 215 4.44 24.70 -11.42
C VAL A 215 4.69 23.52 -12.36
N ASP A 216 3.80 22.53 -12.38
CA ASP A 216 3.96 21.31 -13.20
C ASP A 216 4.00 21.59 -14.70
N SER A 217 3.14 22.50 -15.17
CA SER A 217 3.02 22.88 -16.57
C SER A 217 4.12 23.85 -17.00
N ASP A 218 4.86 23.50 -18.05
CA ASP A 218 5.87 24.38 -18.65
C ASP A 218 5.23 25.61 -19.30
N GLU A 219 4.06 25.45 -19.93
CA GLU A 219 3.32 26.58 -20.52
C GLU A 219 2.91 27.61 -19.48
N GLU A 220 2.48 27.17 -18.28
CA GLU A 220 2.10 28.08 -17.21
C GLU A 220 3.33 28.77 -16.60
N TYR A 221 4.42 28.03 -16.43
CA TYR A 221 5.71 28.61 -16.00
C TYR A 221 6.17 29.70 -16.97
N GLU A 222 6.19 29.43 -18.27
CA GLU A 222 6.61 30.39 -19.30
C GLU A 222 5.70 31.62 -19.35
N LYS A 223 4.37 31.44 -19.27
CA LYS A 223 3.43 32.58 -19.21
C LYS A 223 3.70 33.49 -18.02
N LYS A 224 3.93 32.91 -16.83
CA LYS A 224 4.23 33.69 -15.61
C LYS A 224 5.59 34.38 -15.70
N LEU A 225 6.60 33.69 -16.24
CA LEU A 225 7.93 34.26 -16.46
C LEU A 225 7.87 35.44 -17.44
N ASN A 226 7.18 35.29 -18.57
CA ASN A 226 7.03 36.35 -19.57
C ASN A 226 6.28 37.56 -19.01
N THR A 227 5.20 37.32 -18.26
CA THR A 227 4.47 38.40 -17.59
C THR A 227 5.36 39.19 -16.62
N LEU A 228 6.28 38.51 -15.93
CA LEU A 228 7.22 39.16 -15.01
C LEU A 228 8.31 39.94 -15.77
N ILE A 229 8.83 39.38 -16.86
CA ILE A 229 9.80 40.00 -17.75
C ILE A 229 9.24 41.27 -18.38
N GLU A 230 8.00 41.24 -18.89
CA GLU A 230 7.33 42.40 -19.50
C GLU A 230 7.18 43.56 -18.52
N LYS A 231 6.84 43.26 -17.26
CA LYS A 231 6.79 44.26 -16.18
C LYS A 231 8.16 44.87 -15.91
N GLU A 232 9.21 44.06 -15.89
CA GLU A 232 10.58 44.56 -15.64
C GLU A 232 11.13 45.37 -16.82
N LEU A 233 10.83 44.98 -18.06
CA LEU A 233 11.15 45.78 -19.26
C LEU A 233 10.47 47.15 -19.22
N SER A 234 9.19 47.19 -18.86
CA SER A 234 8.45 48.45 -18.73
C SER A 234 9.11 49.38 -17.69
N ARG A 235 9.52 48.82 -16.54
CA ARG A 235 10.24 49.55 -15.49
C ARG A 235 11.59 50.09 -15.99
N GLN A 236 12.35 49.30 -16.75
CA GLN A 236 13.63 49.72 -17.33
C GLN A 236 13.46 50.87 -18.34
N GLU A 237 12.43 50.83 -19.19
CA GLU A 237 12.13 51.90 -20.13
C GLU A 237 11.74 53.21 -19.42
N GLU A 238 10.91 53.14 -18.39
CA GLU A 238 10.54 54.30 -17.57
C GLU A 238 11.76 54.94 -16.90
N MET A 239 12.64 54.11 -16.31
CA MET A 239 13.90 54.59 -15.73
C MET A 239 14.80 55.24 -16.77
N LYS A 240 14.95 54.63 -17.95
CA LYS A 240 15.77 55.17 -19.04
C LYS A 240 15.24 56.53 -19.52
N LYS A 241 13.92 56.65 -19.76
CA LYS A 241 13.27 57.92 -20.13
C LYS A 241 13.48 58.99 -19.07
N ALA A 242 13.35 58.65 -17.79
CA ALA A 242 13.55 59.59 -16.69
C ALA A 242 15.01 60.08 -16.57
N ILE A 243 15.99 59.21 -16.82
CA ILE A 243 17.42 59.58 -16.85
C ILE A 243 17.70 60.50 -18.05
N GLU A 244 17.21 60.15 -19.25
CA GLU A 244 17.37 60.97 -20.46
C GLU A 244 16.72 62.36 -20.29
N GLU A 245 15.54 62.45 -19.67
CA GLU A 245 14.88 63.72 -19.40
C GLU A 245 15.66 64.59 -18.40
N LYS A 246 16.24 63.99 -17.36
CA LYS A 246 17.11 64.68 -16.40
C LYS A 246 18.39 65.20 -17.07
N ALA A 247 19.07 64.36 -17.84
CA ALA A 247 20.27 64.75 -18.58
C ALA A 247 19.99 65.91 -19.57
N ARG A 248 18.83 65.88 -20.25
CA ARG A 248 18.40 66.95 -21.16
C ARG A 248 18.15 68.28 -20.44
N LYS A 249 17.71 68.26 -19.17
CA LYS A 249 17.49 69.48 -18.37
C LYS A 249 18.81 70.06 -17.85
N GLU A 250 19.79 69.22 -17.50
CA GLU A 250 21.10 69.67 -17.00
C GLU A 250 21.96 70.32 -18.12
N MET A 251 21.97 69.78 -19.35
CA MET A 251 22.74 70.33 -20.48
C MET A 251 22.31 71.74 -20.94
N VAL A 252 21.15 72.25 -20.49
CA VAL A 252 20.64 73.59 -20.86
C VAL A 252 21.09 74.67 -19.85
N SER A 253 21.81 74.31 -18.77
CA SER A 253 22.04 75.20 -17.62
C SER A 253 23.49 75.62 -17.31
N GLU A 254 24.51 75.21 -18.08
CA GLU A 254 25.92 75.64 -17.85
C GLU A 254 26.40 76.77 -18.81
N PRO A 255 26.95 77.90 -18.30
CA PRO A 255 27.69 78.89 -19.10
C PRO A 255 29.21 78.68 -19.05
N GLN A 256 29.88 78.73 -20.22
CA GLN A 256 31.35 78.71 -20.37
C GLN A 256 32.00 80.09 -20.09
N PRO A 257 33.33 80.11 -19.82
CA PRO A 257 34.16 81.08 -20.56
C PRO A 257 35.52 80.57 -21.09
N VAL A 258 35.72 80.85 -22.38
CA VAL A 258 36.84 81.57 -23.05
C VAL A 258 38.28 80.99 -23.07
N ILE A 259 38.77 80.88 -24.32
CA ILE A 259 40.07 80.46 -24.87
C ILE A 259 41.03 81.66 -25.05
N LYS A 260 42.36 81.47 -24.92
CA LYS A 260 43.45 82.15 -25.70
C LYS A 260 44.68 81.22 -25.74
N GLU A 261 44.98 80.54 -26.85
CA GLU A 261 45.77 80.90 -28.06
C GLU A 261 47.30 80.63 -27.98
N GLU A 262 47.77 79.92 -29.02
CA GLU A 262 49.07 79.30 -29.44
C GLU A 262 50.30 80.26 -29.56
N PRO A 263 51.59 79.83 -29.74
CA PRO A 263 52.06 78.94 -30.84
C PRO A 263 53.36 78.09 -30.70
N LYS A 264 53.63 77.35 -31.79
CA LYS A 264 54.59 76.26 -32.13
C LYS A 264 56.10 76.54 -32.01
N GLU A 265 56.89 75.50 -31.71
CA GLU A 265 58.06 75.03 -32.52
C GLU A 265 58.60 73.63 -32.07
N GLN A 266 59.08 72.83 -33.03
CA GLN A 266 59.76 71.51 -32.91
C GLN A 266 61.30 71.69 -32.73
N PRO A 267 62.18 70.64 -32.69
CA PRO A 267 62.20 69.33 -32.02
C PRO A 267 63.58 68.99 -31.33
N LYS A 268 63.68 67.90 -30.53
CA LYS A 268 64.72 66.81 -30.63
C LYS A 268 64.76 65.83 -29.43
N LEU A 269 64.83 64.53 -29.81
CA LEU A 269 65.43 63.31 -29.23
C LEU A 269 65.82 63.22 -27.74
N ALA A 270 65.34 62.17 -27.05
CA ALA A 270 66.04 60.88 -26.78
C ALA A 270 65.21 60.05 -25.77
N GLN A 271 64.76 58.84 -26.14
CA GLN A 271 65.16 57.51 -25.58
C GLN A 271 64.97 57.38 -24.05
N ASP A 272 64.39 56.33 -23.48
CA ASP A 272 64.34 54.91 -23.82
C ASP A 272 63.21 54.31 -22.94
N GLY A 273 62.27 53.52 -23.45
CA GLY A 273 62.38 52.06 -23.36
C GLY A 273 60.98 51.46 -23.18
N GLN A 274 60.45 50.93 -24.27
CA GLN A 274 59.32 49.99 -24.39
C GLN A 274 59.94 48.61 -24.73
N PRO A 275 59.24 47.44 -24.69
CA PRO A 275 57.84 47.33 -25.06
C PRO A 275 57.00 46.24 -24.37
N MET A 276 55.79 46.20 -24.90
CA MET A 276 54.62 45.38 -24.68
C MET A 276 54.69 44.05 -25.49
N ILE A 277 53.56 43.33 -25.54
CA ILE A 277 53.15 42.24 -26.48
C ILE A 277 53.83 40.87 -26.19
N GLU A 278 53.26 39.66 -26.32
CA GLU A 278 52.18 39.12 -27.15
C GLU A 278 51.79 37.68 -26.72
N VAL A 279 50.50 37.37 -26.85
CA VAL A 279 49.75 36.12 -27.20
C VAL A 279 50.39 34.71 -27.03
N GLN A 280 49.56 33.83 -26.44
CA GLN A 280 49.36 32.34 -26.47
C GLN A 280 50.06 31.48 -27.57
N PRO A 281 49.99 30.12 -27.60
CA PRO A 281 49.44 29.09 -26.68
C PRO A 281 50.42 27.90 -26.45
N VAL A 282 50.06 26.90 -25.63
CA VAL A 282 50.73 25.57 -25.66
C VAL A 282 49.72 24.43 -25.64
N SER A 283 49.99 23.45 -26.49
CA SER A 283 49.20 22.28 -26.82
C SER A 283 50.01 21.00 -26.51
N ILE A 284 49.29 19.89 -26.26
CA ILE A 284 49.62 18.47 -26.54
C ILE A 284 50.48 17.65 -25.52
N GLN A 285 49.75 16.78 -24.78
CA GLN A 285 49.84 15.31 -24.60
C GLN A 285 51.06 14.54 -24.03
N TYR A 286 50.68 13.60 -23.15
CA TYR A 286 51.11 12.19 -22.93
C TYR A 286 52.60 11.81 -22.87
N GLN A 287 53.00 11.17 -21.76
CA GLN A 287 53.34 9.72 -21.71
C GLN A 287 53.72 9.26 -20.29
N ASN A 288 52.98 8.28 -19.78
CA ASN A 288 53.52 7.16 -18.97
C ASN A 288 54.17 6.16 -19.96
N PRO A 289 55.01 5.15 -19.58
CA PRO A 289 55.02 4.44 -18.29
C PRO A 289 56.41 3.94 -17.79
N ALA A 290 56.48 3.43 -16.57
CA ALA A 290 57.46 2.40 -16.21
C ALA A 290 56.89 1.47 -15.12
N ALA A 291 57.02 0.16 -15.39
CA ALA A 291 56.55 -0.96 -14.59
C ALA A 291 57.62 -1.44 -13.59
N THR A 292 57.21 -2.19 -12.57
CA THR A 292 57.62 -3.60 -12.26
C THR A 292 57.20 -3.94 -10.82
N THR A 293 56.13 -4.71 -10.55
CA THR A 293 55.94 -6.18 -10.51
C THR A 293 56.29 -6.86 -9.18
N GLN A 294 55.46 -7.88 -8.87
CA GLN A 294 55.59 -8.99 -7.91
C GLN A 294 55.07 -8.65 -6.49
N ASN A 295 54.25 -9.45 -5.81
CA ASN A 295 53.93 -10.85 -6.01
C ASN A 295 52.64 -11.27 -5.28
N SER A 296 52.15 -12.42 -5.72
CA SER A 296 51.04 -13.26 -5.26
C SER A 296 51.07 -13.61 -3.76
N ASN A 297 49.89 -13.82 -3.16
CA ASN A 297 49.59 -15.11 -2.52
C ASN A 297 48.12 -15.31 -2.13
N ASN A 298 47.60 -16.45 -2.60
CA ASN A 298 46.65 -17.39 -2.01
C ASN A 298 45.94 -17.02 -0.69
N GLY A 299 44.60 -17.14 -0.75
CA GLY A 299 43.73 -17.27 0.42
C GLY A 299 42.43 -17.98 0.04
N SER A 300 42.47 -19.31 0.04
CA SER A 300 41.30 -20.19 -0.06
C SER A 300 40.24 -19.84 0.99
N THR A 301 39.02 -19.52 0.57
CA THR A 301 37.85 -19.51 1.44
C THR A 301 36.90 -20.64 1.03
N ILE A 302 37.14 -21.78 1.67
CA ILE A 302 36.20 -22.81 2.12
C ILE A 302 34.75 -22.56 1.67
N GLY A 303 34.32 -23.35 0.68
CA GLY A 303 32.94 -23.37 0.23
C GLY A 303 32.01 -23.89 1.32
N ASN A 304 30.96 -23.12 1.61
CA ASN A 304 29.79 -23.61 2.34
C ASN A 304 28.80 -24.32 1.39
N ASN A 305 29.29 -25.12 0.44
CA ASN A 305 28.41 -25.94 -0.39
C ASN A 305 27.98 -27.17 0.42
N ARG A 306 26.83 -27.05 1.08
CA ARG A 306 26.14 -28.18 1.70
C ARG A 306 25.54 -29.04 0.60
N ARG A 307 25.98 -30.30 0.50
CA ARG A 307 25.32 -31.32 -0.33
C ARG A 307 24.12 -31.84 0.44
N TYR A 308 22.97 -31.84 -0.21
CA TYR A 308 21.74 -32.44 0.30
C TYR A 308 21.38 -33.60 -0.61
N THR A 309 21.05 -34.75 -0.04
CA THR A 309 20.41 -35.85 -0.77
C THR A 309 18.92 -35.70 -0.58
N VAL A 310 18.19 -35.49 -1.67
CA VAL A 310 16.73 -35.39 -1.68
C VAL A 310 16.19 -36.63 -2.37
N THR A 311 15.42 -37.44 -1.65
CA THR A 311 14.68 -38.56 -2.22
C THR A 311 13.22 -38.13 -2.34
N ALA A 312 12.68 -38.20 -3.56
CA ALA A 312 11.28 -37.88 -3.82
C ALA A 312 10.65 -39.02 -4.63
N THR A 313 9.49 -39.48 -4.19
CA THR A 313 8.68 -40.49 -4.87
C THR A 313 7.42 -39.81 -5.39
N PHE A 314 7.13 -40.01 -6.67
CA PHE A 314 5.96 -39.46 -7.34
C PHE A 314 5.17 -40.60 -7.96
N GLU A 315 3.86 -40.60 -7.79
CA GLU A 315 2.96 -41.48 -8.52
C GLU A 315 2.47 -40.73 -9.76
N ILE A 316 2.71 -41.30 -10.93
CA ILE A 316 2.36 -40.70 -12.21
C ILE A 316 1.65 -41.72 -13.09
N GLU A 317 0.54 -41.32 -13.69
CA GLU A 317 -0.17 -42.12 -14.67
C GLU A 317 0.29 -41.71 -16.08
N VAL A 318 0.80 -42.67 -16.84
CA VAL A 318 1.33 -42.46 -18.19
C VAL A 318 0.89 -43.60 -19.09
N ASP A 319 0.63 -43.29 -20.36
CA ASP A 319 0.30 -44.29 -21.39
C ASP A 319 1.40 -45.36 -21.43
N GLU A 320 1.01 -46.63 -21.43
CA GLU A 320 1.91 -47.80 -21.37
C GLU A 320 2.94 -47.80 -22.50
N ARG A 321 2.64 -47.17 -23.65
CA ARG A 321 3.58 -47.02 -24.77
C ARG A 321 4.75 -46.10 -24.48
N LEU A 322 4.63 -45.25 -23.46
CA LEU A 322 5.65 -44.27 -23.06
C LEU A 322 6.51 -44.76 -21.89
N GLU A 323 6.17 -45.90 -21.27
CA GLU A 323 6.96 -46.56 -20.22
C GLU A 323 8.47 -46.64 -20.54
N PRO A 324 8.92 -47.13 -21.72
CA PRO A 324 10.36 -47.23 -22.03
C PRO A 324 11.05 -45.87 -22.24
N LYS A 325 10.29 -44.77 -22.34
CA LYS A 325 10.81 -43.41 -22.54
C LYS A 325 10.68 -42.54 -21.30
N LEU A 326 10.02 -43.03 -20.25
CA LEU A 326 9.65 -42.25 -19.08
C LEU A 326 10.87 -41.70 -18.33
N GLU A 327 11.87 -42.54 -18.09
CA GLU A 327 13.13 -42.15 -17.45
C GLU A 327 13.85 -41.04 -18.23
N ALA A 328 13.98 -41.21 -19.55
CA ALA A 328 14.63 -40.24 -20.42
C ALA A 328 13.87 -38.89 -20.45
N MET A 329 12.53 -38.94 -20.40
CA MET A 329 11.70 -37.73 -20.32
C MET A 329 11.90 -36.99 -19.01
N LEU A 330 12.00 -37.70 -17.89
CA LEU A 330 12.25 -37.11 -16.57
C LEU A 330 13.66 -36.52 -16.49
N LEU A 331 14.68 -37.24 -16.92
CA LEU A 331 16.06 -36.73 -16.96
C LEU A 331 16.19 -35.45 -17.78
N LYS A 332 15.51 -35.37 -18.93
CA LYS A 332 15.47 -34.15 -19.76
C LYS A 332 14.83 -32.97 -19.04
N LYS A 333 13.82 -33.21 -18.19
CA LYS A 333 13.20 -32.15 -17.37
C LYS A 333 14.13 -31.68 -16.25
N PHE A 334 14.92 -32.57 -15.65
CA PHE A 334 15.95 -32.21 -14.68
C PHE A 334 17.13 -31.45 -15.33
N GLU A 335 17.52 -31.82 -16.54
CA GLU A 335 18.54 -31.10 -17.31
C GLU A 335 18.10 -29.65 -17.62
N GLN A 336 16.85 -29.46 -18.04
CA GLN A 336 16.25 -28.14 -18.27
C GLN A 336 16.17 -27.27 -17.01
N ALA A 337 16.16 -27.88 -15.82
CA ALA A 337 16.10 -27.18 -14.54
C ALA A 337 17.49 -26.78 -13.98
N CYS A 338 18.57 -26.94 -14.77
CA CYS A 338 19.93 -26.50 -14.45
C CYS A 338 20.52 -27.12 -13.15
N PHE A 339 20.17 -28.38 -12.82
CA PHE A 339 20.82 -29.10 -11.73
C PHE A 339 22.27 -29.45 -12.07
N LYS A 340 23.21 -29.17 -11.15
CA LYS A 340 24.65 -29.43 -11.35
C LYS A 340 25.04 -30.92 -11.29
N THR A 341 24.16 -31.76 -10.74
CA THR A 341 24.35 -33.21 -10.59
C THR A 341 23.10 -33.92 -11.06
N MET A 342 23.24 -34.90 -11.96
CA MET A 342 22.12 -35.67 -12.47
C MET A 342 21.53 -36.57 -11.37
N PRO A 343 20.18 -36.62 -11.23
CA PRO A 343 19.53 -37.50 -10.25
C PRO A 343 19.57 -38.97 -10.72
N GLU A 344 19.64 -39.89 -9.76
CA GLU A 344 19.36 -41.30 -9.99
C GLU A 344 17.83 -41.52 -9.93
N ILE A 345 17.25 -42.13 -10.97
CA ILE A 345 15.80 -42.35 -11.07
C ILE A 345 15.52 -43.84 -10.98
N GLN A 346 14.60 -44.23 -10.09
CA GLN A 346 14.09 -45.60 -9.97
C GLN A 346 12.60 -45.60 -10.32
N ILE A 347 12.21 -46.44 -11.29
CA ILE A 347 10.82 -46.59 -11.72
C ILE A 347 10.30 -47.93 -11.16
N VAL A 348 9.27 -47.86 -10.33
CA VAL A 348 8.59 -49.04 -9.76
C VAL A 348 7.17 -49.08 -10.32
N LYS A 349 6.83 -50.18 -10.99
CA LYS A 349 5.46 -50.43 -11.49
C LYS A 349 4.64 -51.04 -10.36
N HIS A 350 3.50 -50.42 -10.04
CA HIS A 350 2.56 -50.89 -9.03
C HIS A 350 1.50 -51.83 -9.62
#